data_AF-A0A6I6G4B8-F1
#
_entry.id   AF-A0A6I6G4B8-F1
#
_cell.length_a   1.000
_cell.length_b   1.000
_cell.length_c   1.000
_cell.angle_alpha   90.00
_cell.angle_beta   90.00
_cell.angle_gamma   90.00
#
_symmetry.space_group_name_H-M   'P 1'
#
loop_
_entity.id
_entity.type
_entity.pdbx_description
1 polymer ?
#
loop_
_entity_poly.entity_id
_entity_poly.type
_entity_poly.pdbx_seq_one_letter_code
_entity_poly.pdbx_strand_id
1 'polypeptide(L)'
;MDPAARTGTTPTTTGLARRTVLKAGALAGAAVGTSALAGRSAVAGADVAVFQHGVASGDPMPDRVILWTRVTPAPDAFAGSGRGVPVTVSWEIANDPGFSQVVRTGSLVTDAGRDHTVKFDCTGLAPDRWYHYRFRALGQTSPTGRTRTAPADGALPSTGRWRIGVVSCSNWEAGYFSGYRHLEARGDLDAIVELGDYIYEYGRDEYTGKFGAVRPHDPPHDTVTLADYRIRLAQYHTDPDLQSLHAHVPWICTWDDHELANDNWSDGAENHHPHQGPFADRKAASSQAYFEWMPVRPESLRDGGHLYRRLRWGSLAEISMLDLRSYRTEGPDRFDGHAIDVTGTITGTEQFDWLARGLRSSTARWNVIGNSVMITPVLLPPLDPRTTAALTELLGVPREGITYNPDQWDGYAGERRRLMEVIRAAGTRNTVFLTGDIHTSWANEVPFEPADYPGAGVGAIEFVTPSITSNNIDDMVNLPEGNPLSQTAQGALTQVNRHVRWVDLDRHGFTVVEFTTDFAHADYWALVAREDPASGAYPLASWRVRHGTDQLEPAGPLP
;
A
#
# COMPACT_ATOMS: atom_id res chain seq x y z
N MET A 1 40.14 -13.76 67.95
CA MET A 1 41.59 -14.02 67.95
C MET A 1 42.18 -13.19 66.83
N ASP A 2 42.76 -12.05 67.18
CA ASP A 2 43.81 -11.37 66.39
C ASP A 2 45.13 -12.17 66.58
N PRO A 3 46.24 -12.03 65.82
CA PRO A 3 46.62 -10.82 65.08
C PRO A 3 47.39 -10.96 63.74
N ALA A 4 47.36 -9.85 63.00
CA ALA A 4 48.45 -9.10 62.37
C ALA A 4 49.65 -9.80 61.66
N ALA A 5 49.95 -9.27 60.46
CA ALA A 5 51.19 -8.55 60.09
C ALA A 5 51.96 -9.07 58.85
N ARG A 6 52.12 -8.15 57.86
CA ARG A 6 53.35 -7.75 57.12
C ARG A 6 54.10 -8.86 56.33
N THR A 7 54.67 -8.71 55.13
CA THR A 7 55.21 -7.62 54.30
C THR A 7 55.81 -8.29 53.05
N GLY A 8 56.01 -7.55 51.94
CA GLY A 8 57.19 -7.79 51.08
C GLY A 8 56.96 -8.16 49.60
N THR A 9 56.94 -7.13 48.75
CA THR A 9 57.55 -6.96 47.41
C THR A 9 58.18 -8.14 46.63
N THR A 10 57.65 -8.36 45.40
CA THR A 10 58.24 -8.64 44.03
C THR A 10 59.75 -8.92 43.90
N PRO A 11 60.29 -9.61 42.84
CA PRO A 11 59.93 -9.49 41.40
C PRO A 11 60.21 -10.74 40.50
N THR A 12 60.13 -10.54 39.17
CA THR A 12 60.92 -11.13 38.05
C THR A 12 60.28 -12.08 37.04
N THR A 13 60.53 -11.67 35.79
CA THR A 13 60.39 -12.26 34.46
C THR A 13 61.14 -13.57 34.24
N THR A 14 60.67 -14.44 33.35
CA THR A 14 61.41 -15.29 32.38
C THR A 14 60.40 -16.18 31.62
N GLY A 15 60.55 -16.56 30.36
CA GLY A 15 61.68 -16.48 29.44
C GLY A 15 61.32 -16.93 28.02
N LEU A 16 62.22 -16.57 27.11
CA LEU A 16 62.30 -16.93 25.68
C LEU A 16 62.71 -18.40 25.46
N ALA A 17 62.34 -18.95 24.28
CA ALA A 17 63.21 -19.58 23.25
C ALA A 17 62.35 -20.51 22.35
N ARG A 18 62.58 -20.76 21.04
CA ARG A 18 63.84 -21.04 20.31
C ARG A 18 63.70 -20.86 18.77
N ARG A 19 64.79 -20.31 18.18
CA ARG A 19 65.54 -20.66 16.93
C ARG A 19 64.83 -20.82 15.57
N THR A 20 65.06 -19.94 14.58
CA THR A 20 66.20 -19.81 13.62
C THR A 20 66.07 -20.69 12.36
N VAL A 21 66.05 -20.08 11.17
CA VAL A 21 67.02 -20.29 10.03
C VAL A 21 66.65 -19.37 8.84
N LEU A 22 67.69 -18.72 8.29
CA LEU A 22 67.73 -17.79 7.15
C LEU A 22 68.02 -18.49 5.81
N LYS A 23 67.63 -17.82 4.71
CA LYS A 23 68.28 -17.66 3.37
C LYS A 23 67.26 -17.82 2.24
N ALA A 24 67.31 -17.16 1.08
CA ALA A 24 67.92 -15.95 0.52
C ALA A 24 67.43 -15.91 -0.95
N GLY A 25 67.19 -14.74 -1.55
CA GLY A 25 66.89 -14.62 -2.99
C GLY A 25 66.33 -13.26 -3.37
N ALA A 26 67.22 -12.38 -3.83
CA ALA A 26 66.99 -10.97 -4.12
C ALA A 26 66.40 -10.70 -5.53
N LEU A 27 65.71 -9.57 -5.72
CA LEU A 27 66.22 -8.44 -6.51
C LEU A 27 65.26 -7.23 -6.56
N ALA A 28 65.83 -6.07 -6.19
CA ALA A 28 65.58 -4.68 -6.61
C ALA A 28 64.15 -4.09 -6.48
N GLY A 29 63.90 -2.94 -5.83
CA GLY A 29 64.78 -1.87 -5.38
C GLY A 29 64.18 -0.52 -5.78
N ALA A 30 63.67 0.24 -4.80
CA ALA A 30 63.71 1.71 -4.73
C ALA A 30 62.81 2.17 -3.57
N ALA A 31 63.45 2.70 -2.52
CA ALA A 31 62.83 3.35 -1.38
C ALA A 31 62.55 4.83 -1.71
N VAL A 32 61.41 5.36 -1.25
CA VAL A 32 61.35 6.55 -0.38
C VAL A 32 60.08 6.43 0.47
N GLY A 33 60.27 6.26 1.77
CA GLY A 33 59.23 6.45 2.75
C GLY A 33 59.10 7.93 3.07
N THR A 34 57.89 8.47 2.88
CA THR A 34 57.39 9.62 3.63
C THR A 34 56.03 9.22 4.16
N SER A 35 56.02 8.79 5.42
CA SER A 35 54.85 8.68 6.26
C SER A 35 54.30 10.08 6.50
N ALA A 36 53.53 10.61 5.55
CA ALA A 36 52.72 11.78 5.80
C ALA A 36 51.51 11.32 6.63
N LEU A 37 51.56 11.64 7.93
CA LEU A 37 50.35 11.82 8.73
C LEU A 37 49.52 12.91 8.04
N ALA A 38 48.68 12.51 7.09
CA ALA A 38 47.56 13.32 6.68
C ALA A 38 46.59 13.30 7.85
N GLY A 39 46.58 14.42 8.59
CA GLY A 39 45.61 14.68 9.62
C GLY A 39 44.22 14.38 9.08
N ARG A 40 43.61 13.34 9.63
CA ARG A 40 42.15 13.25 9.65
C ARG A 40 41.71 14.49 10.41
N SER A 41 41.39 15.56 9.70
CA SER A 41 40.43 16.52 10.19
C SER A 41 39.18 15.69 10.46
N ALA A 42 39.00 15.34 11.73
CA ALA A 42 37.76 14.81 12.22
C ALA A 42 36.70 15.86 11.89
N VAL A 43 35.95 15.63 10.83
CA VAL A 43 34.65 16.27 10.67
C VAL A 43 33.79 15.64 11.76
N ALA A 44 33.81 16.29 12.92
CA ALA A 44 32.85 16.01 13.97
C ALA A 44 31.46 16.34 13.41
N GLY A 45 30.60 15.32 13.34
CA GLY A 45 29.16 15.49 13.16
C GLY A 45 28.53 14.68 12.03
N ALA A 46 28.41 13.35 12.22
CA ALA A 46 27.23 12.59 11.79
C ALA A 46 27.35 11.11 12.25
N ASP A 47 26.96 10.79 13.49
CA ASP A 47 26.84 9.40 13.97
C ASP A 47 25.45 8.77 13.66
N VAL A 48 24.64 9.41 12.82
CA VAL A 48 23.27 8.98 12.49
C VAL A 48 23.10 8.83 10.99
N ALA A 49 22.53 7.71 10.54
CA ALA A 49 22.08 7.55 9.16
C ALA A 49 20.95 8.55 8.87
N VAL A 50 21.11 9.38 7.84
CA VAL A 50 20.17 10.48 7.55
C VAL A 50 18.89 9.97 6.90
N PHE A 51 18.99 9.02 5.97
CA PHE A 51 17.87 8.50 5.18
C PHE A 51 17.46 7.12 5.67
N GLN A 52 16.91 7.05 6.88
CA GLN A 52 16.56 5.78 7.56
C GLN A 52 15.33 5.10 6.97
N HIS A 53 14.45 5.87 6.32
CA HIS A 53 13.12 5.46 5.86
C HIS A 53 13.03 5.34 4.34
N GLY A 54 14.19 5.23 3.67
CA GLY A 54 14.27 5.11 2.23
C GLY A 54 13.82 6.35 1.46
N VAL A 55 13.41 6.11 0.21
CA VAL A 55 12.91 7.09 -0.74
C VAL A 55 11.71 6.50 -1.46
N ALA A 56 10.76 7.33 -1.86
CA ALA A 56 9.59 6.90 -2.61
C ALA A 56 9.26 7.88 -3.74
N SER A 57 8.50 7.40 -4.71
CA SER A 57 7.89 8.25 -5.73
C SER A 57 6.45 7.83 -5.95
N GLY A 58 5.61 8.74 -6.45
CA GLY A 58 4.19 8.41 -6.60
C GLY A 58 3.41 9.36 -7.47
N ASP A 59 2.16 8.97 -7.71
CA ASP A 59 1.22 9.63 -8.62
C ASP A 59 1.88 10.10 -9.93
N PRO A 60 2.32 9.18 -10.78
CA PRO A 60 2.99 9.54 -12.03
C PRO A 60 2.02 10.24 -12.98
N MET A 61 2.46 11.35 -13.55
CA MET A 61 1.75 12.11 -14.58
C MET A 61 2.68 12.31 -15.79
N PRO A 62 2.19 12.81 -16.94
CA PRO A 62 2.99 12.92 -18.15
C PRO A 62 4.25 13.77 -18.00
N ASP A 63 4.18 14.83 -17.20
CA ASP A 63 5.24 15.81 -17.06
C ASP A 63 5.81 15.89 -15.64
N ARG A 64 5.35 15.03 -14.72
CA ARG A 64 5.66 15.18 -13.30
C ARG A 64 5.47 13.91 -12.48
N VAL A 65 6.09 13.88 -11.31
CA VAL A 65 5.96 12.80 -10.33
C VAL A 65 6.22 13.34 -8.92
N ILE A 66 5.54 12.78 -7.92
CA ILE A 66 5.86 13.06 -6.52
C ILE A 66 7.18 12.37 -6.17
N LEU A 67 8.08 13.10 -5.51
CA LEU A 67 9.26 12.52 -4.88
C LEU A 67 9.17 12.69 -3.37
N TRP A 68 9.55 11.64 -2.64
CA TRP A 68 9.44 11.59 -1.19
C TRP A 68 10.68 11.00 -0.50
N THR A 69 11.03 11.53 0.68
CA THR A 69 11.91 10.91 1.67
C THR A 69 11.67 11.54 3.05
N ARG A 70 12.28 11.00 4.12
CA ARG A 70 12.40 11.65 5.42
C ARG A 70 13.86 11.73 5.85
N VAL A 71 14.28 12.87 6.38
CA VAL A 71 15.64 13.06 6.92
C VAL A 71 15.66 13.00 8.46
N THR A 72 16.66 12.34 9.04
CA THR A 72 16.90 12.32 10.49
C THR A 72 18.11 13.21 10.81
N PRO A 73 17.92 14.45 11.29
CA PRO A 73 19.03 15.40 11.48
C PRO A 73 19.93 15.12 12.68
N ALA A 74 19.41 14.45 13.71
CA ALA A 74 20.09 14.17 14.96
C ALA A 74 19.50 12.90 15.61
N PRO A 75 20.20 12.23 16.54
CA PRO A 75 19.70 11.01 17.18
C PRO A 75 18.34 11.18 17.89
N ASP A 76 18.07 12.36 18.42
CA ASP A 76 16.83 12.69 19.14
C ASP A 76 15.71 13.25 18.23
N ALA A 77 15.97 13.35 16.92
CA ALA A 77 15.00 13.77 15.90
C ALA A 77 14.35 12.57 15.18
N PHE A 78 14.04 11.51 15.95
CA PHE A 78 13.28 10.35 15.47
C PHE A 78 11.85 10.76 15.08
N ALA A 79 11.15 9.90 14.34
CA ALA A 79 9.79 10.18 13.87
C ALA A 79 8.83 10.52 15.01
N GLY A 80 7.99 11.53 14.81
CA GLY A 80 7.03 11.97 15.83
C GLY A 80 7.63 12.74 17.02
N SER A 81 8.96 12.86 17.14
CA SER A 81 9.62 13.54 18.28
C SER A 81 9.32 15.04 18.38
N GLY A 82 8.98 15.70 17.26
CA GLY A 82 8.82 17.15 17.18
C GLY A 82 10.14 17.91 17.41
N ARG A 83 11.29 17.24 17.28
CA ARG A 83 12.63 17.78 17.55
C ARG A 83 13.50 17.75 16.31
N GLY A 84 14.56 18.55 16.34
CA GLY A 84 15.58 18.66 15.31
C GLY A 84 15.57 20.02 14.62
N VAL A 85 16.74 20.42 14.11
CA VAL A 85 16.92 21.70 13.41
C VAL A 85 16.40 21.58 11.97
N PRO A 86 15.90 22.68 11.36
CA PRO A 86 15.57 22.69 9.94
C PRO A 86 16.74 22.21 9.06
N VAL A 87 16.44 21.38 8.07
CA VAL A 87 17.42 20.74 7.18
C VAL A 87 17.18 21.21 5.75
N THR A 88 18.23 21.70 5.10
CA THR A 88 18.22 21.89 3.64
C THR A 88 18.50 20.56 2.96
N VAL A 89 17.57 20.11 2.12
CA VAL A 89 17.66 18.88 1.34
C VAL A 89 17.76 19.26 -0.13
N SER A 90 18.86 18.85 -0.76
CA SER A 90 19.03 18.95 -2.22
C SER A 90 18.62 17.65 -2.89
N TRP A 91 18.13 17.74 -4.12
CA TRP A 91 17.64 16.59 -4.88
C TRP A 91 18.07 16.67 -6.35
N GLU A 92 18.18 15.52 -6.98
CA GLU A 92 18.54 15.37 -8.39
C GLU A 92 17.64 14.32 -9.04
N ILE A 93 17.27 14.54 -10.29
CA ILE A 93 16.68 13.56 -11.21
C ILE A 93 17.58 13.45 -12.43
N ALA A 94 17.86 12.22 -12.87
CA ALA A 94 18.73 11.91 -14.00
C ALA A 94 18.12 10.84 -14.92
N ASN A 95 18.60 10.78 -16.16
CA ASN A 95 18.25 9.70 -17.10
C ASN A 95 19.02 8.40 -16.82
N ASP A 96 20.04 8.44 -15.96
CA ASP A 96 20.94 7.32 -15.68
C ASP A 96 21.17 7.15 -14.16
N PRO A 97 21.41 5.92 -13.68
CA PRO A 97 21.60 5.66 -12.25
C PRO A 97 22.92 6.25 -11.70
N GLY A 98 23.87 6.62 -12.57
CA GLY A 98 25.13 7.27 -12.19
C GLY A 98 25.00 8.78 -11.97
N PHE A 99 23.85 9.38 -12.31
CA PHE A 99 23.62 10.83 -12.29
C PHE A 99 24.62 11.61 -13.14
N SER A 100 25.04 11.05 -14.28
CA SER A 100 25.87 11.76 -15.27
C SER A 100 25.05 12.66 -16.19
N GLN A 101 23.74 12.40 -16.32
CA GLN A 101 22.78 13.14 -17.13
C GLN A 101 21.63 13.66 -16.26
N VAL A 102 21.96 14.56 -15.33
CA VAL A 102 20.97 15.25 -14.50
C VAL A 102 20.05 16.10 -15.38
N VAL A 103 18.75 15.83 -15.32
CA VAL A 103 17.72 16.58 -16.06
C VAL A 103 17.02 17.62 -15.19
N ARG A 104 16.96 17.38 -13.87
CA ARG A 104 16.38 18.30 -12.89
C ARG A 104 17.13 18.23 -11.58
N THR A 105 17.22 19.36 -10.89
CA THR A 105 17.75 19.47 -9.53
C THR A 105 17.10 20.63 -8.82
N GLY A 106 17.16 20.62 -7.50
CA GLY A 106 16.70 21.71 -6.66
C GLY A 106 17.06 21.47 -5.21
N SER A 107 16.55 22.34 -4.34
CA SER A 107 16.66 22.21 -2.90
C SER A 107 15.42 22.77 -2.22
N LEU A 108 15.08 22.21 -1.06
CA LEU A 108 14.04 22.70 -0.18
C LEU A 108 14.45 22.54 1.28
N VAL A 109 13.74 23.21 2.18
CA VAL A 109 13.94 23.07 3.61
C VAL A 109 12.80 22.24 4.18
N THR A 110 13.13 21.29 5.05
CA THR A 110 12.16 20.57 5.89
C THR A 110 12.53 20.74 7.37
N ASP A 111 11.56 20.59 8.26
CA ASP A 111 11.72 20.81 9.69
C ASP A 111 10.82 19.88 10.51
N ALA A 112 10.94 19.96 11.84
CA ALA A 112 10.20 19.12 12.77
C ALA A 112 8.68 19.29 12.70
N GLY A 113 8.18 20.41 12.14
CA GLY A 113 6.75 20.68 11.98
C GLY A 113 6.07 19.68 11.04
N ARG A 114 6.79 19.19 10.03
CA ARG A 114 6.34 18.12 9.10
C ARG A 114 7.11 16.81 9.26
N ASP A 115 7.65 16.59 10.45
CA ASP A 115 8.47 15.42 10.80
C ASP A 115 9.67 15.18 9.87
N HIS A 116 10.29 16.28 9.39
CA HIS A 116 11.41 16.24 8.45
C HIS A 116 11.15 15.44 7.16
N THR A 117 9.89 15.26 6.81
CA THR A 117 9.49 14.68 5.52
C THR A 117 9.76 15.70 4.41
N VAL A 118 10.21 15.19 3.28
CA VAL A 118 10.39 15.92 2.03
C VAL A 118 9.41 15.32 1.06
N LYS A 119 8.43 16.11 0.61
CA LYS A 119 7.50 15.73 -0.46
C LYS A 119 7.29 16.92 -1.37
N PHE A 120 7.35 16.71 -2.68
CA PHE A 120 7.02 17.73 -3.67
C PHE A 120 6.72 17.10 -5.03
N ASP A 121 5.97 17.84 -5.85
CA ASP A 121 5.65 17.47 -7.23
C ASP A 121 6.77 17.93 -8.17
N CYS A 122 7.61 17.01 -8.63
CA CYS A 122 8.69 17.33 -9.54
C CYS A 122 8.17 17.44 -10.97
N THR A 123 7.97 18.67 -11.45
CA THR A 123 7.38 18.97 -12.77
C THR A 123 8.39 18.95 -13.91
N GLY A 124 7.96 19.24 -15.15
CA GLY A 124 8.76 19.45 -16.36
C GLY A 124 9.70 18.30 -16.74
N LEU A 125 9.22 17.09 -16.55
CA LEU A 125 9.82 15.85 -17.06
C LEU A 125 9.22 15.52 -18.44
N ALA A 126 9.95 14.77 -19.26
CA ALA A 126 9.39 14.23 -20.50
C ALA A 126 8.52 12.99 -20.19
N PRO A 127 7.39 12.80 -20.92
CA PRO A 127 6.45 11.71 -20.71
C PRO A 127 6.99 10.35 -21.13
N ASP A 128 6.33 9.30 -20.64
CA ASP A 128 6.62 7.89 -20.90
C ASP A 128 8.09 7.53 -20.71
N ARG A 129 8.70 8.04 -19.65
CA ARG A 129 10.13 7.92 -19.42
C ARG A 129 10.46 7.51 -18.00
N TRP A 130 11.40 6.57 -17.91
CA TRP A 130 12.08 6.17 -16.67
C TRP A 130 13.15 7.20 -16.30
N TYR A 131 13.23 7.51 -15.01
CA TYR A 131 14.23 8.38 -14.41
C TYR A 131 14.79 7.75 -13.13
N HIS A 132 15.96 8.23 -12.72
CA HIS A 132 16.56 7.96 -11.41
C HIS A 132 16.56 9.23 -10.58
N TYR A 133 16.37 9.12 -9.27
CA TYR A 133 16.36 10.27 -8.35
C TYR A 133 17.09 9.97 -7.05
N ARG A 134 17.64 11.01 -6.42
CA ARG A 134 18.27 10.91 -5.10
C ARG A 134 18.18 12.23 -4.34
N PHE A 135 18.35 12.13 -3.03
CA PHE A 135 18.41 13.26 -2.11
C PHE A 135 19.79 13.33 -1.46
N ARG A 136 20.18 14.55 -1.05
CA ARG A 136 21.41 14.81 -0.31
C ARG A 136 21.14 15.81 0.79
N ALA A 137 21.54 15.46 2.00
CA ALA A 137 21.41 16.28 3.20
C ALA A 137 22.50 15.89 4.20
N LEU A 138 23.01 16.87 4.94
CA LEU A 138 23.96 16.65 6.06
C LEU A 138 25.17 15.78 5.68
N GLY A 139 25.71 15.99 4.46
CA GLY A 139 26.87 15.25 3.95
C GLY A 139 26.60 13.82 3.49
N GLN A 140 25.35 13.33 3.63
CA GLN A 140 24.94 11.99 3.19
C GLN A 140 24.08 12.05 1.92
N THR A 141 24.03 10.93 1.20
CA THR A 141 23.20 10.74 0.01
C THR A 141 22.23 9.60 0.28
N SER A 142 20.96 9.75 -0.13
CA SER A 142 19.94 8.71 0.00
C SER A 142 20.28 7.49 -0.87
N PRO A 143 19.59 6.36 -0.67
CA PRO A 143 19.44 5.36 -1.72
C PRO A 143 18.98 6.02 -3.03
N THR A 144 19.41 5.46 -4.16
CA THR A 144 18.93 5.90 -5.47
C THR A 144 17.57 5.30 -5.72
N GLY A 145 16.57 6.14 -5.95
CA GLY A 145 15.26 5.71 -6.42
C GLY A 145 15.18 5.71 -7.94
N ARG A 146 14.19 5.01 -8.47
CA ARG A 146 13.79 4.94 -9.87
C ARG A 146 12.29 5.23 -9.95
N THR A 147 11.90 6.01 -10.94
CA THR A 147 10.51 6.42 -11.14
C THR A 147 10.17 6.49 -12.62
N ARG A 148 8.88 6.56 -12.96
CA ARG A 148 8.39 6.64 -14.33
C ARG A 148 7.33 7.72 -14.45
N THR A 149 7.40 8.51 -15.50
CA THR A 149 6.32 9.43 -15.90
C THR A 149 5.28 8.69 -16.72
N ALA A 150 4.01 9.09 -16.59
CA ALA A 150 2.95 8.51 -17.40
C ALA A 150 3.14 8.86 -18.89
N PRO A 151 2.57 8.07 -19.82
CA PRO A 151 2.49 8.49 -21.22
C PRO A 151 1.70 9.79 -21.38
N ALA A 152 2.03 10.55 -22.43
CA ALA A 152 1.31 11.78 -22.76
C ALA A 152 -0.18 11.51 -22.96
N ASP A 153 -1.02 12.47 -22.55
CA ASP A 153 -2.47 12.36 -22.73
C ASP A 153 -2.83 12.07 -24.20
N GLY A 154 -3.67 11.06 -24.42
CA GLY A 154 -4.07 10.62 -25.75
C GLY A 154 -3.07 9.73 -26.49
N ALA A 155 -1.86 9.52 -25.97
CA ALA A 155 -0.89 8.59 -26.52
C ALA A 155 -1.03 7.20 -25.90
N LEU A 156 -0.79 6.14 -26.67
CA LEU A 156 -0.57 4.81 -26.10
C LEU A 156 0.83 4.75 -25.46
N PRO A 157 1.01 4.00 -24.35
CA PRO A 157 2.34 3.74 -23.81
C PRO A 157 3.23 3.05 -24.84
N SER A 158 4.51 3.40 -24.88
CA SER A 158 5.51 2.78 -25.77
C SER A 158 5.67 1.27 -25.57
N THR A 159 5.36 0.79 -24.36
CA THR A 159 5.36 -0.64 -24.02
C THR A 159 4.11 -1.39 -24.53
N GLY A 160 3.09 -0.67 -25.01
CA GLY A 160 1.79 -1.23 -25.39
C GLY A 160 0.93 -1.71 -24.20
N ARG A 161 1.41 -1.52 -22.96
CA ARG A 161 0.76 -2.01 -21.75
C ARG A 161 0.89 -1.04 -20.57
N TRP A 162 0.09 -1.31 -19.54
CA TRP A 162 0.28 -0.82 -18.19
C TRP A 162 0.24 -2.02 -17.24
N ARG A 163 1.37 -2.36 -16.63
CA ARG A 163 1.50 -3.49 -15.69
C ARG A 163 1.72 -2.95 -14.28
N ILE A 164 0.85 -3.30 -13.35
CA ILE A 164 0.87 -2.80 -11.97
C ILE A 164 0.90 -3.95 -10.97
N GLY A 165 1.59 -3.73 -9.85
CA GLY A 165 1.34 -4.52 -8.64
C GLY A 165 0.15 -3.91 -7.89
N VAL A 166 -0.73 -4.75 -7.36
CA VAL A 166 -1.87 -4.35 -6.53
C VAL A 166 -1.70 -4.99 -5.15
N VAL A 167 -1.76 -4.18 -4.10
CA VAL A 167 -1.47 -4.57 -2.71
C VAL A 167 -2.40 -3.86 -1.73
N SER A 168 -2.63 -4.48 -0.57
CA SER A 168 -3.32 -3.90 0.58
C SER A 168 -2.98 -4.69 1.85
N CYS A 169 -3.40 -4.18 3.01
CA CYS A 169 -3.49 -4.95 4.26
C CYS A 169 -2.17 -5.58 4.69
N SER A 170 -1.25 -4.72 5.14
CA SER A 170 0.13 -5.05 5.50
C SER A 170 0.38 -5.03 6.99
N ASN A 171 -0.42 -5.74 7.80
CA ASN A 171 -0.21 -5.78 9.25
C ASN A 171 1.22 -6.25 9.62
N TRP A 172 1.97 -5.34 10.25
CA TRP A 172 3.36 -5.54 10.66
C TRP A 172 3.57 -6.67 11.65
N GLU A 173 2.63 -6.86 12.59
CA GLU A 173 2.74 -7.91 13.60
C GLU A 173 2.36 -9.29 13.04
N ALA A 174 1.59 -9.34 11.95
CA ALA A 174 1.10 -10.59 11.38
C ALA A 174 2.08 -11.27 10.41
N GLY A 175 3.06 -10.54 9.85
CA GLY A 175 4.05 -11.14 8.96
C GLY A 175 5.15 -10.18 8.52
N TYR A 176 6.12 -10.71 7.78
CA TYR A 176 7.16 -9.96 7.08
C TYR A 176 6.71 -9.63 5.65
N PHE A 177 7.16 -8.49 5.12
CA PHE A 177 6.67 -7.96 3.85
C PHE A 177 7.36 -8.55 2.61
N SER A 178 7.64 -9.85 2.63
CA SER A 178 8.29 -10.57 1.53
C SER A 178 7.54 -10.46 0.19
N GLY A 179 6.23 -10.19 0.20
CA GLY A 179 5.45 -9.87 -1.00
C GLY A 179 6.00 -8.68 -1.78
N TYR A 180 6.47 -7.63 -1.10
CA TYR A 180 7.08 -6.46 -1.76
C TYR A 180 8.40 -6.80 -2.44
N ARG A 181 9.21 -7.68 -1.85
CA ARG A 181 10.44 -8.21 -2.46
C ARG A 181 10.15 -8.95 -3.77
N HIS A 182 9.10 -9.77 -3.79
CA HIS A 182 8.74 -10.52 -5.00
C HIS A 182 8.20 -9.60 -6.09
N LEU A 183 7.43 -8.57 -5.75
CA LEU A 183 6.99 -7.54 -6.70
C LEU A 183 8.19 -6.76 -7.29
N GLU A 184 9.15 -6.36 -6.46
CA GLU A 184 10.37 -5.68 -6.91
C GLU A 184 11.20 -6.57 -7.85
N ALA A 185 11.39 -7.84 -7.48
CA ALA A 185 12.16 -8.82 -8.24
C ALA A 185 11.60 -9.11 -9.64
N ARG A 186 10.32 -8.80 -9.92
CA ARG A 186 9.76 -8.92 -11.28
C ARG A 186 10.45 -7.98 -12.27
N GLY A 187 10.85 -6.79 -11.83
CA GLY A 187 11.55 -5.80 -12.66
C GLY A 187 10.76 -5.22 -13.83
N ASP A 188 9.47 -5.54 -13.96
CA ASP A 188 8.63 -5.26 -15.14
C ASP A 188 7.39 -4.40 -14.85
N LEU A 189 7.21 -3.98 -13.59
CA LEU A 189 6.09 -3.17 -13.13
C LEU A 189 6.28 -1.69 -13.50
N ASP A 190 5.19 -1.05 -13.89
CA ASP A 190 5.12 0.37 -14.23
C ASP A 190 4.77 1.23 -13.01
N ALA A 191 4.00 0.68 -12.07
CA ALA A 191 3.60 1.31 -10.82
C ALA A 191 3.13 0.26 -9.80
N ILE A 192 2.95 0.69 -8.54
CA ILE A 192 2.16 -0.02 -7.53
C ILE A 192 0.86 0.74 -7.31
N VAL A 193 -0.24 0.01 -7.19
CA VAL A 193 -1.52 0.50 -6.67
C VAL A 193 -1.71 -0.10 -5.28
N GLU A 194 -1.78 0.77 -4.29
CA GLU A 194 -1.95 0.40 -2.88
C GLU A 194 -3.33 0.90 -2.43
N LEU A 195 -4.12 -0.02 -1.86
CA LEU A 195 -5.57 0.15 -1.73
C LEU A 195 -6.05 0.37 -0.30
N GLY A 196 -5.12 0.61 0.64
CA GLY A 196 -5.40 0.85 2.04
C GLY A 196 -4.81 -0.22 2.95
N ASP A 197 -4.85 0.09 4.25
CA ASP A 197 -4.21 -0.68 5.31
C ASP A 197 -2.70 -0.86 5.07
N TYR A 198 -2.08 0.22 4.63
CA TYR A 198 -0.64 0.41 4.59
C TYR A 198 -0.05 0.32 5.99
N ILE A 199 -0.76 0.84 7.00
CA ILE A 199 -0.48 0.63 8.43
C ILE A 199 -1.68 0.01 9.15
N TYR A 200 -1.43 -0.51 10.35
CA TYR A 200 -2.45 -0.80 11.37
C TYR A 200 -2.26 0.13 12.56
N GLU A 201 -3.32 0.54 13.24
CA GLU A 201 -3.35 1.52 14.32
C GLU A 201 -3.19 0.89 15.71
N TYR A 202 -3.49 -0.41 15.85
CA TYR A 202 -3.59 -1.12 17.12
C TYR A 202 -2.36 -1.02 18.03
N GLY A 203 -2.59 -1.20 19.32
CA GLY A 203 -1.54 -1.49 20.29
C GLY A 203 -0.80 -2.79 19.99
N ARG A 204 0.32 -2.98 20.70
CA ARG A 204 1.14 -4.19 20.55
C ARG A 204 0.38 -5.41 21.06
N ASP A 205 0.49 -6.50 20.31
CA ASP A 205 -0.11 -7.80 20.62
C ASP A 205 -1.66 -7.81 20.57
N GLU A 206 -2.31 -6.75 20.10
CA GLU A 206 -3.78 -6.64 20.05
C GLU A 206 -4.38 -7.26 18.78
N TYR A 207 -3.72 -7.10 17.62
CA TYR A 207 -4.15 -7.67 16.34
C TYR A 207 -2.99 -8.37 15.66
N THR A 208 -2.63 -9.56 16.15
CA THR A 208 -1.46 -10.33 15.69
C THR A 208 -1.82 -11.43 14.71
N GLY A 209 -0.81 -12.04 14.07
CA GLY A 209 -0.98 -13.21 13.21
C GLY A 209 -1.40 -14.48 13.97
N LYS A 210 -1.67 -15.56 13.23
CA LYS A 210 -2.09 -16.88 13.75
C LYS A 210 -1.26 -17.40 14.93
N PHE A 211 0.04 -17.10 14.94
CA PHE A 211 1.00 -17.57 15.95
C PHE A 211 1.50 -16.46 16.90
N GLY A 212 0.82 -15.31 16.94
CA GLY A 212 1.24 -14.14 17.69
C GLY A 212 2.06 -13.15 16.85
N ALA A 213 2.59 -12.11 17.49
CA ALA A 213 3.36 -11.07 16.82
C ALA A 213 4.73 -11.61 16.33
N VAL A 214 4.97 -11.55 15.01
CA VAL A 214 6.31 -11.84 14.46
C VAL A 214 7.28 -10.68 14.66
N ARG A 215 6.74 -9.47 14.79
CA ARG A 215 7.43 -8.21 15.07
C ARG A 215 6.49 -7.33 15.91
N PRO A 216 6.98 -6.62 16.94
CA PRO A 216 6.12 -5.78 17.77
C PRO A 216 5.81 -4.44 17.10
N HIS A 217 4.61 -3.92 17.28
CA HIS A 217 4.23 -2.55 16.93
C HIS A 217 4.92 -1.51 17.85
N ASP A 218 5.14 -0.32 17.26
CA ASP A 218 5.54 0.91 17.94
C ASP A 218 4.68 2.09 17.43
N PRO A 219 4.13 2.98 18.30
CA PRO A 219 4.14 2.87 19.76
C PRO A 219 3.42 1.60 20.24
N PRO A 220 3.65 1.15 21.50
CA PRO A 220 3.09 -0.11 22.01
C PRO A 220 1.59 -0.02 22.35
N HIS A 221 0.93 1.09 22.04
CA HIS A 221 -0.49 1.35 22.26
C HIS A 221 -1.12 1.84 20.95
N ASP A 222 -2.46 1.93 20.91
CA ASP A 222 -3.19 2.50 19.78
C ASP A 222 -2.61 3.85 19.34
N THR A 223 -2.51 4.06 18.02
CA THR A 223 -2.13 5.35 17.49
C THR A 223 -3.29 6.34 17.61
N VAL A 224 -3.10 7.40 18.40
CA VAL A 224 -4.14 8.41 18.64
C VAL A 224 -3.65 9.81 18.29
N THR A 225 -2.42 10.13 18.66
CA THR A 225 -1.82 11.45 18.44
C THR A 225 -1.04 11.52 17.14
N LEU A 226 -0.75 12.73 16.67
CA LEU A 226 0.10 12.94 15.49
C LEU A 226 1.48 12.29 15.65
N ALA A 227 2.04 12.29 16.86
CA ALA A 227 3.31 11.62 17.13
C ALA A 227 3.19 10.11 16.95
N ASP A 228 2.09 9.50 17.40
CA ASP A 228 1.88 8.05 17.29
C ASP A 228 1.79 7.59 15.83
N TYR A 229 0.98 8.28 15.01
CA TYR A 229 0.88 7.93 13.58
C TYR A 229 2.21 8.12 12.85
N ARG A 230 2.97 9.18 13.17
CA ARG A 230 4.31 9.38 12.60
C ARG A 230 5.27 8.25 13.00
N ILE A 231 5.24 7.80 14.26
CA ILE A 231 6.04 6.66 14.72
C ILE A 231 5.63 5.37 14.00
N ARG A 232 4.33 5.10 13.86
CA ARG A 232 3.82 3.89 13.18
C ARG A 232 4.20 3.87 11.70
N LEU A 233 3.98 4.97 10.98
CA LEU A 233 4.40 5.11 9.58
C LEU A 233 5.91 4.98 9.41
N ALA A 234 6.69 5.53 10.35
CA ALA A 234 8.14 5.37 10.37
C ALA A 234 8.55 3.92 10.54
N GLN A 235 7.94 3.20 11.49
CA GLN A 235 8.20 1.79 11.73
C GLN A 235 7.99 0.98 10.46
N TYR A 236 6.86 1.16 9.78
CA TYR A 236 6.56 0.43 8.55
C TYR A 236 7.60 0.75 7.46
N HIS A 237 7.95 2.04 7.31
CA HIS A 237 9.03 2.47 6.41
C HIS A 237 10.43 2.02 6.83
N THR A 238 10.62 1.28 7.94
CA THR A 238 11.91 0.61 8.24
C THR A 238 12.04 -0.78 7.63
N ASP A 239 10.94 -1.36 7.10
CA ASP A 239 10.99 -2.66 6.44
C ASP A 239 11.83 -2.59 5.15
N PRO A 240 12.86 -3.46 4.99
CA PRO A 240 13.77 -3.37 3.85
C PRO A 240 13.10 -3.75 2.52
N ASP A 241 12.12 -4.66 2.52
CA ASP A 241 11.43 -5.08 1.31
C ASP A 241 10.46 -3.97 0.84
N LEU A 242 9.79 -3.30 1.78
CA LEU A 242 8.98 -2.12 1.50
C LEU A 242 9.82 -0.94 1.00
N GLN A 243 10.93 -0.61 1.66
CA GLN A 243 11.86 0.43 1.20
C GLN A 243 12.40 0.12 -0.20
N SER A 244 12.72 -1.15 -0.48
CA SER A 244 13.20 -1.57 -1.79
C SER A 244 12.12 -1.28 -2.85
N LEU A 245 10.89 -1.75 -2.68
CA LEU A 245 9.84 -1.55 -3.68
C LEU A 245 9.48 -0.06 -3.89
N HIS A 246 9.42 0.74 -2.82
CA HIS A 246 9.24 2.20 -2.91
C HIS A 246 10.31 2.89 -3.75
N ALA A 247 11.55 2.42 -3.67
CA ALA A 247 12.66 2.98 -4.43
C ALA A 247 12.63 2.56 -5.92
N HIS A 248 11.86 1.56 -6.34
CA HIS A 248 11.98 0.99 -7.69
C HIS A 248 10.91 1.43 -8.70
N VAL A 249 9.72 1.79 -8.23
CA VAL A 249 8.55 2.13 -9.07
C VAL A 249 7.68 3.19 -8.39
N PRO A 250 6.91 4.01 -9.14
CA PRO A 250 5.98 4.97 -8.54
C PRO A 250 4.76 4.28 -7.93
N TRP A 251 4.27 4.81 -6.80
CA TRP A 251 3.10 4.31 -6.07
C TRP A 251 1.87 5.21 -6.27
N ILE A 252 0.70 4.59 -6.39
CA ILE A 252 -0.62 5.23 -6.47
C ILE A 252 -1.44 4.69 -5.31
N CYS A 253 -1.43 5.43 -4.20
CA CYS A 253 -2.02 4.98 -2.94
C CYS A 253 -3.41 5.59 -2.67
N THR A 254 -4.22 4.87 -1.92
CA THR A 254 -5.32 5.42 -1.13
C THR A 254 -5.25 4.85 0.28
N TRP A 255 -6.01 5.39 1.22
CA TRP A 255 -6.19 4.75 2.52
C TRP A 255 -7.42 3.86 2.51
N ASP A 256 -7.48 2.99 3.51
CA ASP A 256 -8.69 2.45 4.07
C ASP A 256 -8.84 2.92 5.53
N ASP A 257 -9.40 2.10 6.41
CA ASP A 257 -9.72 2.47 7.79
C ASP A 257 -8.51 2.44 8.71
N HIS A 258 -7.59 1.48 8.55
CA HIS A 258 -6.49 1.31 9.50
C HIS A 258 -5.40 2.40 9.41
N GLU A 259 -5.43 3.25 8.38
CA GLU A 259 -4.69 4.52 8.39
C GLU A 259 -5.16 5.49 9.49
N LEU A 260 -6.38 5.29 10.02
CA LEU A 260 -6.99 6.03 11.11
C LEU A 260 -7.36 5.10 12.27
N ALA A 261 -8.43 4.33 12.13
CA ALA A 261 -8.93 3.40 13.15
C ALA A 261 -9.94 2.44 12.52
N ASN A 262 -9.95 1.18 12.96
CA ASN A 262 -10.82 0.12 12.43
C ASN A 262 -12.28 0.59 12.22
N ASP A 263 -12.81 0.26 11.05
CA ASP A 263 -14.19 0.54 10.60
C ASP A 263 -14.58 2.03 10.72
N ASN A 264 -13.68 2.99 10.44
CA ASN A 264 -14.02 4.40 10.58
C ASN A 264 -15.00 4.93 9.53
N TRP A 265 -15.91 5.83 9.94
CA TRP A 265 -16.76 6.63 9.05
C TRP A 265 -16.47 8.13 9.22
N SER A 266 -17.36 9.00 8.72
CA SER A 266 -17.20 10.46 8.76
C SER A 266 -16.90 11.01 10.17
N ASP A 267 -17.58 10.47 11.18
CA ASP A 267 -17.70 11.05 12.52
C ASP A 267 -17.29 10.09 13.66
N GLY A 268 -16.87 8.86 13.36
CA GLY A 268 -16.46 7.87 14.35
C GLY A 268 -15.72 6.67 13.75
N ALA A 269 -15.40 5.69 14.60
CA ALA A 269 -14.79 4.42 14.25
C ALA A 269 -15.11 3.37 15.31
N GLU A 270 -15.03 2.08 14.97
CA GLU A 270 -15.15 1.00 15.95
C GLU A 270 -14.01 1.08 16.96
N ASN A 271 -12.77 1.18 16.48
CA ASN A 271 -11.59 1.26 17.34
C ASN A 271 -11.28 2.69 17.79
N HIS A 272 -12.28 3.42 18.29
CA HIS A 272 -12.08 4.71 18.96
C HIS A 272 -12.93 4.84 20.22
N HIS A 273 -12.31 5.34 21.29
CA HIS A 273 -12.92 5.39 22.61
C HIS A 273 -12.86 6.78 23.23
N PRO A 274 -13.86 7.18 24.07
CA PRO A 274 -13.93 8.53 24.64
C PRO A 274 -12.68 8.99 25.42
N HIS A 275 -11.92 8.05 26.00
CA HIS A 275 -10.71 8.37 26.75
C HIS A 275 -9.51 8.74 25.85
N GLN A 276 -9.59 8.48 24.55
CA GLN A 276 -8.60 8.85 23.54
C GLN A 276 -8.79 10.29 23.02
N GLY A 277 -9.81 11.00 23.51
CA GLY A 277 -10.15 12.36 23.08
C GLY A 277 -11.16 12.40 21.93
N PRO A 278 -11.39 13.58 21.32
CA PRO A 278 -12.32 13.73 20.20
C PRO A 278 -11.84 12.99 18.94
N PHE A 279 -12.74 12.26 18.28
CA PHE A 279 -12.42 11.55 17.03
C PHE A 279 -11.88 12.48 15.93
N ALA A 280 -12.41 13.70 15.84
CA ALA A 280 -11.94 14.70 14.89
C ALA A 280 -10.45 15.04 15.06
N ASP A 281 -9.93 15.01 16.29
CA ASP A 281 -8.50 15.26 16.56
C ASP A 281 -7.64 14.08 16.09
N ARG A 282 -8.10 12.84 16.32
CA ARG A 282 -7.45 11.62 15.82
C ARG A 282 -7.46 11.56 14.29
N LYS A 283 -8.59 11.86 13.65
CA LYS A 283 -8.74 11.98 12.19
C LYS A 283 -7.81 13.05 11.61
N ALA A 284 -7.68 14.21 12.26
CA ALA A 284 -6.75 15.25 11.84
C ALA A 284 -5.29 14.83 11.98
N ALA A 285 -4.94 14.13 13.07
CA ALA A 285 -3.60 13.60 13.31
C ALA A 285 -3.21 12.54 12.28
N SER A 286 -4.08 11.55 12.04
CA SER A 286 -3.83 10.48 11.08
C SER A 286 -3.69 11.02 9.66
N SER A 287 -4.61 11.89 9.25
CA SER A 287 -4.60 12.51 7.92
C SER A 287 -3.30 13.28 7.70
N GLN A 288 -2.90 14.11 8.66
CA GLN A 288 -1.65 14.86 8.56
C GLN A 288 -0.44 13.93 8.43
N ALA A 289 -0.33 12.88 9.25
CA ALA A 289 0.76 11.93 9.16
C ALA A 289 0.77 11.19 7.82
N TYR A 290 -0.39 10.73 7.34
CA TYR A 290 -0.51 10.06 6.04
C TYR A 290 -0.01 10.95 4.89
N PHE A 291 -0.45 12.21 4.82
CA PHE A 291 0.04 13.12 3.77
C PHE A 291 1.50 13.56 3.96
N GLU A 292 2.08 13.47 5.15
CA GLU A 292 3.51 13.70 5.34
C GLU A 292 4.34 12.52 4.82
N TRP A 293 3.87 11.30 5.04
CA TRP A 293 4.64 10.07 4.83
C TRP A 293 4.37 9.33 3.53
N MET A 294 3.21 9.54 2.89
CA MET A 294 2.84 8.83 1.67
C MET A 294 3.10 9.66 0.41
N PRO A 295 3.57 9.05 -0.70
CA PRO A 295 3.92 9.74 -1.94
C PRO A 295 2.71 10.11 -2.82
N VAL A 296 1.64 10.63 -2.20
CA VAL A 296 0.37 11.00 -2.87
C VAL A 296 0.18 12.52 -3.03
N ARG A 297 -0.59 12.92 -4.05
CA ARG A 297 -1.28 14.22 -4.16
C ARG A 297 -2.72 14.10 -3.65
N PRO A 298 -3.33 15.16 -3.09
CA PRO A 298 -2.77 16.41 -2.58
C PRO A 298 -2.02 16.22 -1.24
N GLU A 299 -1.48 17.29 -0.65
CA GLU A 299 -0.71 17.22 0.61
C GLU A 299 -1.58 17.37 1.89
N SER A 300 -2.90 17.56 1.77
CA SER A 300 -3.81 17.68 2.92
C SER A 300 -5.27 17.57 2.50
N LEU A 301 -6.15 17.18 3.44
CA LEU A 301 -7.61 17.40 3.34
C LEU A 301 -8.06 18.81 3.77
N ARG A 302 -7.15 19.63 4.32
CA ARG A 302 -7.49 21.01 4.75
C ARG A 302 -7.83 21.88 3.52
N ASP A 303 -8.65 22.90 3.74
CA ASP A 303 -9.00 23.94 2.76
C ASP A 303 -9.56 23.42 1.40
N GLY A 304 -10.25 22.28 1.41
CA GLY A 304 -10.91 21.71 0.23
C GLY A 304 -10.07 20.70 -0.56
N GLY A 305 -8.93 20.24 -0.02
CA GLY A 305 -8.20 19.10 -0.58
C GLY A 305 -8.95 17.77 -0.35
N HIS A 306 -8.72 16.79 -1.24
CA HIS A 306 -9.35 15.47 -1.18
C HIS A 306 -8.39 14.38 -1.67
N LEU A 307 -8.43 13.18 -1.07
CA LEU A 307 -7.53 12.08 -1.47
C LEU A 307 -7.97 11.41 -2.78
N TYR A 308 -9.29 11.33 -3.03
CA TYR A 308 -9.81 10.76 -4.27
C TYR A 308 -9.30 11.58 -5.46
N ARG A 309 -8.83 10.91 -6.51
CA ARG A 309 -8.18 11.60 -7.65
C ARG A 309 -8.13 10.72 -8.87
N ARG A 310 -7.80 11.32 -10.01
CA ARG A 310 -7.76 10.64 -11.30
C ARG A 310 -6.39 10.80 -11.95
N LEU A 311 -5.83 9.68 -12.38
CA LEU A 311 -4.59 9.62 -13.14
C LEU A 311 -4.83 8.92 -14.47
N ARG A 312 -4.04 9.25 -15.47
CA ARG A 312 -4.12 8.63 -16.80
C ARG A 312 -2.80 8.00 -17.17
N TRP A 313 -2.88 6.81 -17.77
CA TRP A 313 -1.78 6.16 -18.45
C TRP A 313 -1.95 6.36 -19.97
N GLY A 314 -1.78 7.62 -20.40
CA GLY A 314 -2.07 8.06 -21.76
C GLY A 314 -3.53 7.83 -22.16
N SER A 315 -3.75 7.18 -23.30
CA SER A 315 -5.09 6.75 -23.76
C SER A 315 -5.46 5.32 -23.33
N LEU A 316 -4.54 4.58 -22.70
CA LEU A 316 -4.75 3.17 -22.37
C LEU A 316 -5.63 2.98 -21.14
N ALA A 317 -5.34 3.70 -20.06
CA ALA A 317 -6.09 3.56 -18.82
C ALA A 317 -6.31 4.92 -18.15
N GLU A 318 -7.45 5.07 -17.49
CA GLU A 318 -7.73 6.14 -16.57
C GLU A 318 -8.12 5.51 -15.24
N ILE A 319 -7.34 5.76 -14.19
CA ILE A 319 -7.60 5.25 -12.85
C ILE A 319 -8.24 6.34 -11.99
N SER A 320 -9.43 6.06 -11.46
CA SER A 320 -10.10 6.87 -10.43
C SER A 320 -9.84 6.21 -9.08
N MET A 321 -8.94 6.78 -8.27
CA MET A 321 -8.71 6.36 -6.89
C MET A 321 -9.79 6.97 -6.01
N LEU A 322 -10.51 6.14 -5.26
CA LEU A 322 -11.59 6.55 -4.36
C LEU A 322 -11.11 6.67 -2.92
N ASP A 323 -11.69 7.60 -2.19
CA ASP A 323 -11.67 7.66 -0.72
C ASP A 323 -13.02 7.14 -0.22
N LEU A 324 -13.05 5.98 0.44
CA LEU A 324 -14.28 5.36 0.92
C LEU A 324 -14.48 5.51 2.43
N ARG A 325 -13.61 6.26 3.13
CA ARG A 325 -13.64 6.39 4.59
C ARG A 325 -13.95 7.80 5.05
N SER A 326 -13.49 8.84 4.34
CA SER A 326 -13.62 10.23 4.80
C SER A 326 -15.06 10.74 4.84
N TYR A 327 -15.91 10.25 3.92
CA TYR A 327 -17.22 10.84 3.60
C TYR A 327 -18.39 9.88 3.83
N ARG A 328 -18.11 8.61 4.15
CA ARG A 328 -19.16 7.61 4.35
C ARG A 328 -19.94 7.87 5.63
N THR A 329 -21.22 7.51 5.61
CA THR A 329 -22.02 7.40 6.83
C THR A 329 -21.55 6.21 7.68
N GLU A 330 -21.97 6.15 8.94
CA GLU A 330 -21.79 4.93 9.76
C GLU A 330 -22.44 3.73 9.06
N GLY A 331 -21.79 2.57 9.14
CA GLY A 331 -22.33 1.33 8.59
C GLY A 331 -23.67 1.00 9.23
N PRO A 332 -24.72 0.70 8.46
CA PRO A 332 -26.03 0.39 9.02
C PRO A 332 -26.02 -0.98 9.72
N ASP A 333 -27.01 -1.22 10.59
CA ASP A 333 -27.28 -2.58 11.07
C ASP A 333 -27.59 -3.48 9.85
N ARG A 334 -26.98 -4.67 9.80
CA ARG A 334 -27.10 -5.61 8.66
C ARG A 334 -28.54 -6.06 8.37
N PHE A 335 -29.49 -5.83 9.30
CA PHE A 335 -30.91 -6.09 9.14
C PHE A 335 -31.75 -4.82 8.94
N ASP A 336 -31.14 -3.64 8.92
CA ASP A 336 -31.81 -2.38 8.58
C ASP A 336 -31.80 -2.18 7.06
N GLY A 337 -32.69 -2.89 6.37
CA GLY A 337 -32.83 -2.81 4.92
C GLY A 337 -33.10 -1.41 4.40
N HIS A 338 -33.78 -0.55 5.16
CA HIS A 338 -34.02 0.84 4.74
C HIS A 338 -32.73 1.65 4.72
N ALA A 339 -31.92 1.54 5.78
CA ALA A 339 -30.66 2.25 5.86
C ALA A 339 -29.69 1.83 4.75
N ILE A 340 -29.62 0.53 4.47
CA ILE A 340 -28.80 -0.08 3.41
C ILE A 340 -29.26 0.36 2.01
N ASP A 341 -30.58 0.37 1.74
CA ASP A 341 -31.09 0.61 0.39
C ASP A 341 -31.30 2.09 0.03
N VAL A 342 -31.45 2.97 1.02
CA VAL A 342 -31.97 4.33 0.79
C VAL A 342 -31.07 5.43 1.34
N THR A 343 -30.53 5.30 2.55
CA THR A 343 -29.94 6.46 3.26
C THR A 343 -28.42 6.43 3.38
N GLY A 344 -27.77 5.27 3.30
CA GLY A 344 -26.32 5.15 3.38
C GLY A 344 -25.60 5.76 2.16
N THR A 345 -24.45 6.39 2.40
CA THR A 345 -23.50 6.78 1.34
C THR A 345 -22.09 6.34 1.73
N ILE A 346 -21.33 5.82 0.77
CA ILE A 346 -19.94 5.37 0.97
C ILE A 346 -18.94 6.38 0.39
N THR A 347 -19.32 7.08 -0.68
CA THR A 347 -18.47 8.08 -1.34
C THR A 347 -18.78 9.51 -0.91
N GLY A 348 -19.98 9.77 -0.38
CA GLY A 348 -20.51 11.13 -0.26
C GLY A 348 -20.88 11.73 -1.63
N THR A 349 -21.69 12.79 -1.61
CA THR A 349 -22.30 13.33 -2.85
C THR A 349 -21.28 13.88 -3.84
N GLU A 350 -20.27 14.63 -3.38
CA GLU A 350 -19.31 15.30 -4.27
C GLU A 350 -18.43 14.29 -5.02
N GLN A 351 -17.89 13.30 -4.33
CA GLN A 351 -17.08 12.24 -4.92
C GLN A 351 -17.92 11.33 -5.82
N PHE A 352 -19.15 10.98 -5.43
CA PHE A 352 -20.06 10.22 -6.29
C PHE A 352 -20.26 10.93 -7.63
N ASP A 353 -20.60 12.23 -7.58
CA ASP A 353 -20.85 13.04 -8.76
C ASP A 353 -19.58 13.21 -9.62
N TRP A 354 -18.41 13.35 -8.98
CA TRP A 354 -17.11 13.38 -9.66
C TRP A 354 -16.79 12.06 -10.39
N LEU A 355 -17.03 10.92 -9.74
CA LEU A 355 -16.85 9.60 -10.33
C LEU A 355 -17.81 9.41 -11.50
N ALA A 356 -19.08 9.74 -11.29
CA ALA A 356 -20.12 9.55 -12.28
C ALA A 356 -19.90 10.41 -13.54
N ARG A 357 -19.47 11.68 -13.37
CA ARG A 357 -19.06 12.52 -14.51
C ARG A 357 -17.84 11.93 -15.22
N GLY A 358 -16.85 11.47 -14.46
CA GLY A 358 -15.65 10.83 -15.00
C GLY A 358 -15.99 9.67 -15.93
N LEU A 359 -16.72 8.67 -15.42
CA LEU A 359 -17.13 7.48 -16.16
C LEU A 359 -17.90 7.81 -17.45
N ARG A 360 -18.79 8.82 -17.43
CA ARG A 360 -19.53 9.25 -18.63
C ARG A 360 -18.67 10.00 -19.65
N SER A 361 -17.61 10.66 -19.21
CA SER A 361 -16.76 11.53 -20.05
C SER A 361 -15.46 10.88 -20.51
N SER A 362 -15.09 9.74 -19.91
CA SER A 362 -13.81 9.09 -20.15
C SER A 362 -13.69 8.58 -21.59
N THR A 363 -12.51 8.82 -22.15
CA THR A 363 -12.10 8.35 -23.48
C THR A 363 -10.99 7.30 -23.39
N ALA A 364 -10.62 6.87 -22.19
CA ALA A 364 -9.59 5.86 -22.00
C ALA A 364 -10.08 4.49 -22.47
N ARG A 365 -9.14 3.66 -22.93
CA ARG A 365 -9.44 2.27 -23.31
C ARG A 365 -9.99 1.49 -22.12
N TRP A 366 -9.43 1.69 -20.93
CA TRP A 366 -9.93 1.13 -19.67
C TRP A 366 -10.25 2.22 -18.64
N ASN A 367 -11.40 2.08 -17.99
CA ASN A 367 -11.75 2.84 -16.79
C ASN A 367 -11.43 1.96 -15.59
N VAL A 368 -10.38 2.30 -14.86
CA VAL A 368 -9.96 1.59 -13.66
C VAL A 368 -10.46 2.35 -12.44
N ILE A 369 -11.02 1.65 -11.46
CA ILE A 369 -11.44 2.23 -10.19
C ILE A 369 -10.63 1.53 -9.10
N GLY A 370 -9.76 2.28 -8.42
CA GLY A 370 -9.09 1.79 -7.22
C GLY A 370 -9.91 2.17 -6.01
N ASN A 371 -10.32 1.20 -5.21
CA ASN A 371 -11.08 1.43 -3.99
C ASN A 371 -10.66 0.45 -2.90
N SER A 372 -10.95 0.77 -1.66
CA SER A 372 -10.52 -0.06 -0.54
C SER A 372 -11.40 -1.31 -0.36
N VAL A 373 -12.72 -1.14 -0.31
CA VAL A 373 -13.68 -2.22 -0.03
C VAL A 373 -14.42 -2.78 -1.26
N MET A 374 -14.82 -4.05 -1.18
CA MET A 374 -15.41 -4.84 -2.29
C MET A 374 -16.74 -4.29 -2.81
N ILE A 375 -16.85 -4.12 -4.14
CA ILE A 375 -18.05 -3.68 -4.86
C ILE A 375 -18.95 -4.84 -5.29
N THR A 376 -18.38 -6.04 -5.45
CA THR A 376 -19.18 -7.23 -5.81
C THR A 376 -20.06 -7.64 -4.63
N PRO A 377 -21.37 -7.84 -4.85
CA PRO A 377 -22.27 -8.18 -3.78
C PRO A 377 -22.17 -9.66 -3.44
N VAL A 378 -22.25 -10.00 -2.15
CA VAL A 378 -22.30 -11.38 -1.66
C VAL A 378 -23.68 -11.64 -1.04
N LEU A 379 -24.49 -12.44 -1.73
CA LEU A 379 -25.89 -12.65 -1.38
C LEU A 379 -26.04 -13.80 -0.36
N LEU A 380 -26.79 -13.57 0.73
CA LEU A 380 -27.17 -14.57 1.73
C LEU A 380 -28.65 -14.44 2.16
N PRO A 381 -29.56 -15.39 1.83
CA PRO A 381 -29.72 -16.08 0.54
C PRO A 381 -30.27 -15.13 -0.55
N PRO A 382 -30.08 -15.42 -1.85
CA PRO A 382 -30.54 -14.57 -2.93
C PRO A 382 -32.08 -14.49 -2.97
N LEU A 383 -32.62 -13.27 -3.12
CA LEU A 383 -34.05 -13.03 -3.29
C LEU A 383 -34.27 -12.36 -4.66
N ASP A 384 -35.14 -12.93 -5.49
CA ASP A 384 -35.50 -12.33 -6.79
C ASP A 384 -36.39 -11.09 -6.57
N PRO A 385 -35.92 -9.86 -6.89
CA PRO A 385 -36.66 -8.64 -6.62
C PRO A 385 -38.05 -8.62 -7.25
N ARG A 386 -38.27 -9.33 -8.36
CA ARG A 386 -39.58 -9.39 -9.02
C ARG A 386 -40.63 -10.14 -8.22
N THR A 387 -40.22 -11.12 -7.40
CA THR A 387 -41.12 -11.99 -6.64
C THR A 387 -41.08 -11.74 -5.14
N THR A 388 -40.04 -11.09 -4.63
CA THR A 388 -39.81 -10.92 -3.19
C THR A 388 -39.90 -9.48 -2.69
N ALA A 389 -40.02 -8.46 -3.56
CA ALA A 389 -39.99 -7.06 -3.14
C ALA A 389 -41.01 -6.72 -2.02
N ALA A 390 -42.25 -7.21 -2.14
CA ALA A 390 -43.27 -6.99 -1.12
C ALA A 390 -42.97 -7.72 0.20
N LEU A 391 -42.25 -8.85 0.14
CA LEU A 391 -41.86 -9.65 1.30
C LEU A 391 -40.63 -9.04 2.00
N THR A 392 -39.63 -8.59 1.24
CA THR A 392 -38.44 -7.92 1.78
C THR A 392 -38.81 -6.59 2.43
N GLU A 393 -39.72 -5.83 1.82
CA GLU A 393 -40.28 -4.61 2.41
C GLU A 393 -41.05 -4.91 3.71
N LEU A 394 -41.90 -5.96 3.72
CA LEU A 394 -42.65 -6.37 4.92
C LEU A 394 -41.73 -6.84 6.06
N LEU A 395 -40.62 -7.49 5.74
CA LEU A 395 -39.69 -8.09 6.71
C LEU A 395 -38.51 -7.17 7.07
N GLY A 396 -38.38 -6.01 6.43
CA GLY A 396 -37.27 -5.08 6.65
C GLY A 396 -35.91 -5.57 6.12
N VAL A 397 -35.89 -6.56 5.23
CA VAL A 397 -34.66 -7.14 4.66
C VAL A 397 -34.22 -6.32 3.44
N PRO A 398 -32.91 -6.07 3.22
CA PRO A 398 -32.44 -5.37 2.02
C PRO A 398 -32.86 -6.07 0.72
N ARG A 399 -33.02 -5.30 -0.37
CA ARG A 399 -33.43 -5.83 -1.69
C ARG A 399 -32.48 -6.91 -2.24
N GLU A 400 -31.21 -6.85 -1.89
CA GLU A 400 -30.18 -7.79 -2.35
C GLU A 400 -29.98 -8.98 -1.39
N GLY A 401 -30.72 -9.06 -0.27
CA GLY A 401 -30.60 -10.11 0.74
C GLY A 401 -29.94 -9.62 2.03
N ILE A 402 -29.53 -10.52 2.93
CA ILE A 402 -28.84 -10.14 4.17
C ILE A 402 -27.42 -9.71 3.82
N THR A 403 -27.06 -8.50 4.24
CA THR A 403 -25.71 -7.95 4.10
C THR A 403 -24.71 -8.84 4.85
N TYR A 404 -23.77 -9.43 4.10
CA TYR A 404 -22.69 -10.25 4.66
C TYR A 404 -21.69 -9.39 5.43
N ASN A 405 -21.28 -8.26 4.84
CA ASN A 405 -20.37 -7.30 5.45
C ASN A 405 -20.91 -5.86 5.28
N PRO A 406 -21.43 -5.23 6.36
CA PRO A 406 -21.99 -3.87 6.30
C PRO A 406 -20.94 -2.77 6.16
N ASP A 407 -19.65 -3.10 6.30
CA ASP A 407 -18.55 -2.16 6.10
C ASP A 407 -18.21 -1.95 4.60
N GLN A 408 -18.59 -2.91 3.75
CA GLN A 408 -18.37 -2.90 2.30
C GLN A 408 -19.55 -2.30 1.53
N TRP A 409 -19.49 -2.29 0.19
CA TRP A 409 -20.59 -1.79 -0.64
C TRP A 409 -21.93 -2.52 -0.43
N ASP A 410 -21.93 -3.72 0.15
CA ASP A 410 -23.15 -4.43 0.58
C ASP A 410 -23.89 -3.73 1.74
N GLY A 411 -23.20 -2.91 2.54
CA GLY A 411 -23.82 -2.00 3.51
C GLY A 411 -24.38 -0.71 2.88
N TYR A 412 -24.05 -0.44 1.62
CA TYR A 412 -24.41 0.78 0.89
C TYR A 412 -25.07 0.45 -0.46
N ALA A 413 -25.90 -0.60 -0.48
CA ALA A 413 -26.50 -1.15 -1.70
C ALA A 413 -27.29 -0.10 -2.52
N GLY A 414 -27.88 0.90 -1.87
CA GLY A 414 -28.51 2.05 -2.53
C GLY A 414 -27.56 2.84 -3.44
N GLU A 415 -26.40 3.24 -2.91
CA GLU A 415 -25.39 3.98 -3.67
C GLU A 415 -24.66 3.08 -4.68
N ARG A 416 -24.44 1.80 -4.34
CA ARG A 416 -23.95 0.77 -5.27
C ARG A 416 -24.84 0.68 -6.52
N ARG A 417 -26.16 0.54 -6.34
CA ARG A 417 -27.12 0.49 -7.45
C ARG A 417 -27.06 1.76 -8.32
N ARG A 418 -26.98 2.94 -7.71
CA ARG A 418 -26.82 4.21 -8.44
C ARG A 418 -25.53 4.24 -9.26
N LEU A 419 -24.42 3.73 -8.74
CA LEU A 419 -23.16 3.62 -9.50
C LEU A 419 -23.31 2.65 -10.67
N MET A 420 -23.96 1.50 -10.46
CA MET A 420 -24.23 0.54 -11.54
C MET A 420 -25.13 1.12 -12.63
N GLU A 421 -26.12 1.96 -12.28
CA GLU A 421 -26.93 2.72 -13.24
C GLU A 421 -26.10 3.72 -14.05
N VAL A 422 -25.13 4.40 -13.42
CA VAL A 422 -24.19 5.29 -14.12
C VAL A 422 -23.34 4.51 -15.13
N ILE A 423 -22.80 3.35 -14.72
CA ILE A 423 -22.02 2.48 -15.60
C ILE A 423 -22.90 1.98 -16.76
N ARG A 424 -24.13 1.53 -16.46
CA ARG A 424 -25.12 1.10 -17.47
C ARG A 424 -25.41 2.22 -18.48
N ALA A 425 -25.60 3.45 -18.00
CA ALA A 425 -25.89 4.62 -18.83
C ALA A 425 -24.69 5.10 -19.65
N ALA A 426 -23.46 4.89 -19.18
CA ALA A 426 -22.25 5.16 -19.96
C ALA A 426 -22.12 4.20 -21.16
N GLY A 427 -22.70 3.00 -21.08
CA GLY A 427 -22.77 2.04 -22.18
C GLY A 427 -21.40 1.44 -22.57
N THR A 428 -20.39 1.59 -21.73
CA THR A 428 -19.05 1.05 -21.95
C THR A 428 -18.87 -0.29 -21.23
N ARG A 429 -18.05 -1.18 -21.82
CA ARG A 429 -17.68 -2.49 -21.25
C ARG A 429 -16.17 -2.53 -20.98
N ASN A 430 -15.70 -1.55 -20.23
CA ASN A 430 -14.28 -1.31 -20.00
C ASN A 430 -13.98 -0.89 -18.55
N THR A 431 -14.89 -1.14 -17.62
CA THR A 431 -14.74 -0.78 -16.20
C THR A 431 -14.13 -1.95 -15.43
N VAL A 432 -13.04 -1.69 -14.71
CA VAL A 432 -12.35 -2.66 -13.86
C VAL A 432 -12.14 -2.04 -12.48
N PHE A 433 -12.60 -2.71 -11.42
CA PHE A 433 -12.32 -2.38 -10.03
C PHE A 433 -11.08 -3.15 -9.55
N LEU A 434 -10.24 -2.47 -8.77
CA LEU A 434 -9.12 -3.03 -8.01
C LEU A 434 -9.40 -2.77 -6.54
N THR A 435 -9.39 -3.83 -5.72
CA THR A 435 -9.94 -3.81 -4.36
C THR A 435 -9.01 -4.53 -3.36
N GLY A 436 -8.99 -4.08 -2.10
CA GLY A 436 -8.30 -4.69 -0.96
C GLY A 436 -9.25 -5.11 0.16
N ASP A 437 -8.97 -4.66 1.40
CA ASP A 437 -9.77 -4.81 2.64
C ASP A 437 -9.98 -6.25 3.14
N ILE A 438 -10.64 -7.11 2.37
CA ILE A 438 -11.19 -8.39 2.86
C ILE A 438 -10.16 -9.52 3.03
N HIS A 439 -8.85 -9.20 2.99
CA HIS A 439 -7.72 -10.10 3.22
C HIS A 439 -7.70 -11.39 2.37
N THR A 440 -8.46 -11.43 1.28
CA THR A 440 -8.73 -12.64 0.48
C THR A 440 -8.76 -12.30 -1.00
N SER A 441 -8.55 -13.30 -1.87
CA SER A 441 -8.42 -13.06 -3.32
C SER A 441 -9.72 -13.36 -4.05
N TRP A 442 -10.15 -12.47 -4.95
CA TRP A 442 -11.38 -12.67 -5.73
C TRP A 442 -11.24 -12.20 -7.17
N ALA A 443 -11.84 -12.94 -8.09
CA ALA A 443 -12.07 -12.54 -9.47
C ALA A 443 -13.58 -12.55 -9.75
N ASN A 444 -14.15 -11.36 -9.89
CA ASN A 444 -15.59 -11.16 -9.91
C ASN A 444 -16.06 -10.49 -11.22
N GLU A 445 -17.21 -10.95 -11.69
CA GLU A 445 -18.04 -10.19 -12.62
C GLU A 445 -19.04 -9.40 -11.78
N VAL A 446 -19.06 -8.07 -11.86
CA VAL A 446 -19.97 -7.23 -11.07
C VAL A 446 -21.32 -7.14 -11.79
N PRO A 447 -22.37 -7.83 -11.33
CA PRO A 447 -23.65 -7.85 -12.02
C PRO A 447 -24.39 -6.52 -11.87
N PHE A 448 -25.15 -6.12 -12.89
CA PHE A 448 -26.08 -5.00 -12.73
C PHE A 448 -27.22 -5.34 -11.76
N GLU A 449 -27.73 -6.58 -11.83
CA GLU A 449 -28.77 -7.10 -10.93
C GLU A 449 -28.35 -8.50 -10.47
N PRO A 450 -27.85 -8.66 -9.24
CA PRO A 450 -27.26 -9.92 -8.77
C PRO A 450 -28.22 -11.13 -8.87
N ALA A 451 -29.49 -10.93 -8.54
CA ALA A 451 -30.50 -11.99 -8.55
C ALA A 451 -30.88 -12.48 -9.96
N ASP A 452 -30.66 -11.67 -11.01
CA ASP A 452 -30.91 -12.03 -12.41
C ASP A 452 -29.60 -12.28 -13.17
N TYR A 453 -28.50 -12.61 -12.48
CA TYR A 453 -27.25 -12.94 -13.17
C TYR A 453 -27.32 -14.33 -13.85
N PRO A 454 -26.90 -14.47 -15.12
CA PRO A 454 -26.27 -13.45 -15.97
C PRO A 454 -27.23 -12.66 -16.88
N GLY A 455 -28.55 -12.88 -16.78
CA GLY A 455 -29.58 -12.28 -17.63
C GLY A 455 -29.58 -10.75 -17.68
N ALA A 456 -29.38 -10.08 -16.54
CA ALA A 456 -29.31 -8.62 -16.46
C ALA A 456 -27.98 -8.00 -16.93
N GLY A 457 -26.99 -8.85 -17.26
CA GLY A 457 -25.65 -8.45 -17.70
C GLY A 457 -24.71 -8.04 -16.57
N VAL A 458 -23.46 -7.81 -16.95
CA VAL A 458 -22.34 -7.45 -16.07
C VAL A 458 -21.91 -6.01 -16.39
N GLY A 459 -21.73 -5.19 -15.36
CA GLY A 459 -21.36 -3.79 -15.53
C GLY A 459 -19.86 -3.53 -15.39
N ALA A 460 -19.16 -4.34 -14.62
CA ALA A 460 -17.71 -4.21 -14.43
C ALA A 460 -17.07 -5.56 -14.10
N ILE A 461 -15.75 -5.59 -14.14
CA ILE A 461 -14.94 -6.66 -13.54
C ILE A 461 -14.33 -6.14 -12.26
N GLU A 462 -14.16 -6.98 -11.25
CA GLU A 462 -13.42 -6.64 -10.04
C GLU A 462 -12.35 -7.69 -9.75
N PHE A 463 -11.13 -7.21 -9.50
CA PHE A 463 -10.01 -8.00 -9.01
C PHE A 463 -9.69 -7.56 -7.58
N VAL A 464 -9.95 -8.44 -6.62
CA VAL A 464 -9.68 -8.21 -5.19
C VAL A 464 -8.35 -8.87 -4.83
N THR A 465 -7.37 -8.08 -4.39
CA THR A 465 -6.05 -8.57 -3.99
C THR A 465 -6.10 -9.16 -2.58
N PRO A 466 -5.34 -10.24 -2.28
CA PRO A 466 -5.20 -10.69 -0.90
C PRO A 466 -4.42 -9.68 -0.07
N SER A 467 -4.45 -9.85 1.24
CA SER A 467 -3.56 -9.11 2.14
C SER A 467 -2.10 -9.52 1.94
N ILE A 468 -1.21 -8.55 2.13
CA ILE A 468 0.23 -8.82 2.20
C ILE A 468 0.53 -9.68 3.43
N THR A 469 -0.03 -9.31 4.58
CA THR A 469 0.19 -10.04 5.84
C THR A 469 -1.01 -10.10 6.78
N SER A 470 -2.04 -9.26 6.63
CA SER A 470 -3.17 -9.21 7.58
C SER A 470 -4.04 -10.47 7.57
N ASN A 471 -4.64 -10.78 8.71
CA ASN A 471 -5.31 -12.07 8.96
C ASN A 471 -6.47 -12.35 8.03
N ASN A 472 -6.47 -13.50 7.37
CA ASN A 472 -7.63 -13.97 6.62
C ASN A 472 -8.43 -15.01 7.45
N ILE A 473 -9.35 -15.71 6.80
CA ILE A 473 -10.27 -16.63 7.46
C ILE A 473 -9.54 -17.73 8.24
N ASP A 474 -8.50 -18.34 7.67
CA ASP A 474 -7.84 -19.48 8.31
C ASP A 474 -7.07 -19.07 9.58
N ASP A 475 -6.58 -17.83 9.63
CA ASP A 475 -5.96 -17.20 10.79
C ASP A 475 -6.98 -16.97 11.91
N MET A 476 -8.13 -16.40 11.55
CA MET A 476 -9.20 -16.10 12.50
C MET A 476 -9.75 -17.37 13.17
N VAL A 477 -9.78 -18.49 12.46
CA VAL A 477 -10.24 -19.78 12.99
C VAL A 477 -9.11 -20.72 13.43
N ASN A 478 -7.86 -20.27 13.34
CA ASN A 478 -6.65 -21.02 13.67
C ASN A 478 -6.58 -22.42 13.00
N LEU A 479 -6.84 -22.46 11.69
CA LEU A 479 -6.72 -23.65 10.85
C LEU A 479 -5.52 -23.53 9.89
N PRO A 480 -5.00 -24.65 9.36
CA PRO A 480 -4.00 -24.62 8.31
C PRO A 480 -4.52 -24.01 7.00
N GLU A 481 -3.63 -23.46 6.19
CA GLU A 481 -3.93 -23.03 4.82
C GLU A 481 -4.47 -24.20 3.99
N GLY A 482 -5.46 -23.96 3.13
CA GLY A 482 -6.09 -24.98 2.30
C GLY A 482 -6.94 -25.96 3.10
N ASN A 483 -7.43 -25.60 4.29
CA ASN A 483 -8.25 -26.48 5.11
C ASN A 483 -9.63 -26.75 4.46
N PRO A 484 -10.31 -27.87 4.83
CA PRO A 484 -11.61 -28.22 4.26
C PRO A 484 -12.72 -27.19 4.48
N LEU A 485 -12.66 -26.38 5.54
CA LEU A 485 -13.66 -25.34 5.81
C LEU A 485 -13.56 -24.22 4.78
N SER A 486 -12.36 -23.67 4.55
CA SER A 486 -12.10 -22.67 3.50
C SER A 486 -12.52 -23.20 2.13
N GLN A 487 -12.09 -24.42 1.76
CA GLN A 487 -12.45 -25.01 0.46
C GLN A 487 -13.96 -25.20 0.28
N THR A 488 -14.66 -25.64 1.33
CA THR A 488 -16.12 -25.82 1.29
C THR A 488 -16.83 -24.47 1.19
N ALA A 489 -16.38 -23.47 1.95
CA ALA A 489 -16.93 -22.12 1.90
C ALA A 489 -16.75 -21.48 0.52
N GLN A 490 -15.57 -21.59 -0.08
CA GLN A 490 -15.29 -21.13 -1.46
C GLN A 490 -16.24 -21.78 -2.47
N GLY A 491 -16.44 -23.10 -2.38
CA GLY A 491 -17.36 -23.83 -3.25
C GLY A 491 -18.81 -23.39 -3.07
N ALA A 492 -19.26 -23.19 -1.83
CA ALA A 492 -20.61 -22.72 -1.54
C ALA A 492 -20.83 -21.28 -2.03
N LEU A 493 -19.87 -20.38 -1.78
CA LEU A 493 -19.92 -18.98 -2.19
C LEU A 493 -20.06 -18.85 -3.71
N THR A 494 -19.24 -19.55 -4.48
CA THR A 494 -19.27 -19.51 -5.96
C THR A 494 -20.52 -20.20 -6.55
N GLN A 495 -21.08 -21.19 -5.86
CA GLN A 495 -22.35 -21.82 -6.29
C GLN A 495 -23.55 -20.91 -6.08
N VAL A 496 -23.59 -20.18 -4.96
CA VAL A 496 -24.69 -19.26 -4.63
C VAL A 496 -24.54 -17.94 -5.41
N ASN A 497 -23.31 -17.43 -5.52
CA ASN A 497 -22.96 -16.18 -6.18
C ASN A 497 -22.20 -16.50 -7.47
N ARG A 498 -22.90 -16.93 -8.51
CA ARG A 498 -22.29 -17.39 -9.78
C ARG A 498 -21.47 -16.33 -10.52
N HIS A 499 -21.64 -15.06 -10.14
CA HIS A 499 -20.88 -13.91 -10.62
C HIS A 499 -19.50 -13.79 -9.95
N VAL A 500 -19.29 -14.47 -8.82
CA VAL A 500 -17.96 -14.75 -8.26
C VAL A 500 -17.36 -15.92 -9.03
N ARG A 501 -16.39 -15.63 -9.89
CA ARG A 501 -15.81 -16.62 -10.81
C ARG A 501 -14.71 -17.43 -10.14
N TRP A 502 -14.03 -16.82 -9.18
CA TRP A 502 -13.02 -17.45 -8.35
C TRP A 502 -12.81 -16.70 -7.05
N VAL A 503 -12.50 -17.46 -6.01
CA VAL A 503 -12.20 -16.96 -4.67
C VAL A 503 -11.18 -17.86 -3.99
N ASP A 504 -10.22 -17.25 -3.31
CA ASP A 504 -9.32 -17.89 -2.35
C ASP A 504 -9.41 -17.13 -1.01
N LEU A 505 -9.76 -17.86 0.05
CA LEU A 505 -10.09 -17.31 1.36
C LEU A 505 -8.95 -17.38 2.38
N ASP A 506 -7.84 -18.03 2.05
CA ASP A 506 -6.84 -18.43 3.05
C ASP A 506 -5.37 -18.18 2.70
N ARG A 507 -5.06 -17.63 1.52
CA ARG A 507 -3.68 -17.26 1.15
C ARG A 507 -3.41 -15.76 1.19
N HIS A 508 -2.21 -15.42 1.63
CA HIS A 508 -1.65 -14.06 1.57
C HIS A 508 -0.75 -13.88 0.36
N GLY A 509 -0.61 -12.65 -0.10
CA GLY A 509 0.35 -12.32 -1.13
C GLY A 509 0.01 -11.01 -1.84
N PHE A 510 -0.02 -11.05 -3.16
CA PHE A 510 -0.19 -9.85 -3.98
C PHE A 510 -0.80 -10.20 -5.34
N THR A 511 -1.30 -9.18 -6.04
CA THR A 511 -1.82 -9.34 -7.39
C THR A 511 -1.00 -8.53 -8.38
N VAL A 512 -0.78 -9.04 -9.59
CA VAL A 512 -0.21 -8.28 -10.70
C VAL A 512 -1.27 -8.14 -11.77
N VAL A 513 -1.59 -6.89 -12.14
CA VAL A 513 -2.61 -6.60 -13.15
C VAL A 513 -1.96 -5.96 -14.37
N GLU A 514 -2.23 -6.50 -15.56
CA GLU A 514 -1.81 -5.92 -16.83
C GLU A 514 -3.01 -5.49 -17.65
N PHE A 515 -2.97 -4.23 -18.09
CA PHE A 515 -3.86 -3.68 -19.10
C PHE A 515 -3.13 -3.56 -20.42
N THR A 516 -3.75 -4.03 -21.49
CA THR A 516 -3.35 -3.81 -22.88
C THR A 516 -4.53 -3.24 -23.66
N THR A 517 -4.37 -2.94 -24.94
CA THR A 517 -5.55 -2.60 -25.76
C THR A 517 -6.56 -3.75 -25.82
N ASP A 518 -6.14 -4.99 -25.62
CA ASP A 518 -6.98 -6.15 -25.92
C ASP A 518 -7.57 -6.81 -24.67
N PHE A 519 -6.94 -6.64 -23.51
CA PHE A 519 -7.38 -7.27 -22.26
C PHE A 519 -6.97 -6.52 -21.00
N ALA A 520 -7.66 -6.81 -19.90
CA ALA A 520 -7.16 -6.67 -18.54
C ALA A 520 -6.95 -8.09 -17.96
N HIS A 521 -5.82 -8.31 -17.29
CA HIS A 521 -5.38 -9.63 -16.80
C HIS A 521 -4.85 -9.49 -15.38
N ALA A 522 -5.39 -10.25 -14.43
CA ALA A 522 -4.87 -10.37 -13.07
C ALA A 522 -4.20 -11.73 -12.82
N ASP A 523 -2.96 -11.69 -12.33
CA ASP A 523 -2.23 -12.82 -11.74
C ASP A 523 -2.22 -12.70 -10.22
N TYR A 524 -2.75 -13.70 -9.54
CA TYR A 524 -2.72 -13.81 -8.09
C TYR A 524 -1.52 -14.63 -7.66
N TRP A 525 -0.74 -14.10 -6.72
CA TRP A 525 0.43 -14.74 -6.16
C TRP A 525 0.24 -14.96 -4.67
N ALA A 526 0.62 -16.15 -4.20
CA ALA A 526 0.59 -16.50 -2.79
C ALA A 526 2.01 -16.56 -2.23
N LEU A 527 2.17 -16.18 -0.96
CA LEU A 527 3.38 -16.40 -0.18
C LEU A 527 3.40 -17.83 0.37
N VAL A 528 4.59 -18.38 0.58
CA VAL A 528 4.76 -19.70 1.19
C VAL A 528 4.50 -19.67 2.70
N ALA A 529 5.02 -18.65 3.39
CA ALA A 529 4.85 -18.46 4.82
C ALA A 529 5.13 -16.99 5.20
N ARG A 530 4.10 -16.17 5.42
CA ARG A 530 4.28 -14.73 5.71
C ARG A 530 5.12 -14.47 6.97
N GLU A 531 5.21 -15.43 7.89
CA GLU A 531 5.99 -15.36 9.12
C GLU A 531 7.49 -15.58 8.90
N ASP A 532 7.91 -16.05 7.72
CA ASP A 532 9.31 -16.21 7.33
C ASP A 532 9.78 -14.99 6.51
N PRO A 533 10.78 -14.20 6.99
CA PRO A 533 11.34 -13.11 6.20
C PRO A 533 12.00 -13.57 4.90
N ALA A 534 12.34 -14.86 4.77
CA ALA A 534 12.88 -15.44 3.55
C ALA A 534 11.81 -16.04 2.61
N SER A 535 10.52 -15.94 2.95
CA SER A 535 9.41 -16.63 2.26
C SER A 535 9.42 -16.50 0.74
N GLY A 536 9.22 -17.62 0.06
CA GLY A 536 8.98 -17.66 -1.39
C GLY A 536 7.58 -17.17 -1.77
N ALA A 537 7.35 -17.02 -3.06
CA ALA A 537 6.02 -16.80 -3.63
C ALA A 537 5.77 -17.77 -4.79
N TYR A 538 4.51 -18.10 -5.05
CA TYR A 538 4.09 -18.98 -6.13
C TYR A 538 2.80 -18.47 -6.79
N PRO A 539 2.60 -18.71 -8.09
CA PRO A 539 1.38 -18.32 -8.78
C PRO A 539 0.20 -19.16 -8.28
N LEU A 540 -0.92 -18.51 -8.02
CA LEU A 540 -2.14 -19.13 -7.48
C LEU A 540 -3.22 -19.29 -8.55
N ALA A 541 -3.56 -18.19 -9.24
CA ALA A 541 -4.57 -18.17 -10.30
C ALA A 541 -4.31 -17.00 -11.26
N SER A 542 -4.85 -17.12 -12.48
CA SER A 542 -4.80 -16.07 -13.47
C SER A 542 -6.16 -15.93 -14.16
N TRP A 543 -6.65 -14.69 -14.25
CA TRP A 543 -7.95 -14.36 -14.82
C TRP A 543 -7.84 -13.19 -15.79
N ARG A 544 -8.66 -13.22 -16.84
CA ARG A 544 -8.61 -12.22 -17.90
C ARG A 544 -10.01 -11.82 -18.34
N VAL A 545 -10.16 -10.56 -18.71
CA VAL A 545 -11.30 -10.05 -19.47
C VAL A 545 -10.80 -9.39 -20.75
N ARG A 546 -11.43 -9.71 -21.88
CA ARG A 546 -11.12 -9.04 -23.16
C ARG A 546 -11.82 -7.70 -23.21
N HIS A 547 -11.17 -6.71 -23.82
CA HIS A 547 -11.79 -5.41 -23.99
C HIS A 547 -13.12 -5.52 -24.75
N GLY A 548 -14.16 -4.86 -24.22
CA GLY A 548 -15.50 -4.87 -24.83
C GLY A 548 -16.34 -6.11 -24.48
N THR A 549 -15.78 -7.05 -23.72
CA THR A 549 -16.51 -8.17 -23.13
C THR A 549 -16.76 -7.93 -21.65
N ASP A 550 -17.68 -8.71 -21.09
CA ASP A 550 -18.15 -8.61 -19.72
C ASP A 550 -18.05 -9.98 -19.02
N GLN A 551 -17.14 -10.84 -19.51
CA GLN A 551 -16.93 -12.22 -19.04
C GLN A 551 -15.47 -12.45 -18.67
N LEU A 552 -15.25 -13.03 -17.50
CA LEU A 552 -13.95 -13.48 -17.05
C LEU A 552 -13.63 -14.88 -17.58
N GLU A 553 -12.45 -15.01 -18.18
CA GLU A 553 -11.88 -16.28 -18.63
C GLU A 553 -10.64 -16.65 -17.80
N PRO A 554 -10.47 -17.93 -17.40
CA PRO A 554 -9.21 -18.41 -16.85
C PRO A 554 -8.07 -18.16 -17.86
N ALA A 555 -6.91 -17.76 -17.35
CA ALA A 555 -5.71 -17.50 -18.12
C ALA A 555 -4.52 -18.32 -17.58
N GLY A 556 -3.42 -18.32 -18.33
CA GLY A 556 -2.10 -18.67 -17.78
C GLY A 556 -1.38 -17.41 -17.29
N PRO A 557 -0.35 -17.56 -16.44
CA PRO A 557 0.36 -16.43 -15.84
C PRO A 557 0.96 -15.49 -16.91
N LEU A 558 1.07 -14.21 -16.57
CA LEU A 558 1.78 -13.22 -17.37
C LEU A 558 3.25 -13.66 -17.56
N PRO A 559 3.80 -13.42 -18.76
CA PRO A 559 5.18 -13.75 -19.07
C PRO A 559 6.19 -12.85 -18.35
#